data_AF-A0A8D3CGE8-F1
#
_entry.id   AF-A0A8D3CGE8-F1
#
_cell.length_a   1.000
_cell.length_b   1.000
_cell.length_c   1.000
_cell.angle_alpha   90.00
_cell.angle_beta   90.00
_cell.angle_gamma   90.00
#
_symmetry.space_group_name_H-M   'P 1'
#
loop_
_entity.id
_entity.type
_entity.pdbx_description
1 polymer ?
#
loop_
_entity_poly.entity_id
_entity_poly.type
_entity_poly.pdbx_seq_one_letter_code
_entity_poly.pdbx_strand_id
1 'polypeptide(L)'
;LYLKLGKKLVHLDLKGAPPRVEYLHELIELFSRLGADGLLVEYEDMFPYDGELKLLQATAQPAYSREEVLSMQEFAKSKGMEVIPLVQTFGHMEFVLKHRPLWGLRELAPCVGTLNPHSEDGVRLVLEMLRQVVELHPGLNTLHIGADEVYMLGEGEQSKLWLASPGRTVEQLFLSHVTKIAKAIKETWPHMTIIMWDDMMRGMNKDILKGSGLVGLVQPMLWDYTTDLDVDKTVSLLEMYCSAGMSELWAASSFKGSTSVYTCVTSTQRHVENHLQWLKVAASLSAAINLKGIAITGWQRYDHLSVLCELMPVALPSLAACLQTLLHGQLSAEAQSKVTERLGISSVEVEVMERSEVDSLFPGGRLAELIVELNALLNSEDIQGFENNMFVRGWFTDVSYITQAEAVREEMVRLFPESTAQEWLEEHVSPVMVPLQRITEEIINCVKEMVP
;
A
#
# COMPACT_ATOMS: atom_id res chain seq x y z
N LEU A 1 7.36 -29.99 14.92
CA LEU A 1 8.50 -29.15 14.51
C LEU A 1 7.92 -27.79 14.13
N TYR A 2 8.17 -26.73 14.89
CA TYR A 2 7.69 -25.40 14.51
C TYR A 2 8.43 -24.96 13.25
N LEU A 3 7.70 -24.77 12.15
CA LEU A 3 8.20 -24.28 10.87
C LEU A 3 8.73 -22.87 11.08
N LYS A 4 10.05 -22.74 11.17
CA LYS A 4 10.69 -21.43 11.30
C LYS A 4 10.78 -20.84 9.88
N LEU A 5 9.67 -20.29 9.39
CA LEU A 5 9.69 -19.26 8.32
C LEU A 5 10.80 -18.30 8.71
N GLY A 6 11.85 -18.18 7.90
CA GLY A 6 13.15 -17.61 8.30
C GLY A 6 13.05 -16.24 8.99
N LYS A 7 13.38 -15.17 8.29
CA LYS A 7 13.22 -13.79 8.80
C LYS A 7 11.75 -13.35 8.72
N LYS A 8 11.28 -12.52 9.66
CA LYS A 8 9.96 -11.87 9.63
C LYS A 8 10.20 -10.37 9.49
N LEU A 9 9.90 -9.85 8.30
CA LEU A 9 10.08 -8.44 7.99
C LEU A 9 8.74 -7.73 8.12
N VAL A 10 8.68 -6.60 8.81
CA VAL A 10 7.49 -5.73 8.77
C VAL A 10 7.66 -4.76 7.61
N HIS A 11 6.69 -4.70 6.71
CA HIS A 11 6.71 -3.74 5.61
C HIS A 11 6.23 -2.37 6.09
N LEU A 12 7.00 -1.35 5.75
CA LEU A 12 6.63 0.05 5.90
C LEU A 12 6.53 0.66 4.50
N ASP A 13 5.29 0.78 4.03
CA ASP A 13 4.97 1.65 2.89
C ASP A 13 4.85 3.08 3.41
N LEU A 14 5.68 3.97 2.88
CA LEU A 14 5.78 5.36 3.33
C LEU A 14 5.05 6.33 2.41
N LYS A 15 4.42 5.87 1.30
CA LYS A 15 3.74 6.78 0.37
C LYS A 15 2.47 7.36 0.98
N GLY A 16 2.34 8.69 0.90
CA GLY A 16 1.12 9.42 1.24
C GLY A 16 0.94 9.70 2.73
N ALA A 17 1.06 8.67 3.57
CA ALA A 17 0.95 8.80 5.04
C ALA A 17 2.22 8.30 5.78
N PRO A 18 3.41 8.84 5.48
CA PRO A 18 4.63 8.55 6.22
C PRO A 18 4.48 8.95 7.70
N PRO A 19 4.77 8.06 8.64
CA PRO A 19 4.90 8.40 10.06
C PRO A 19 5.96 9.48 10.30
N ARG A 20 5.81 10.30 11.35
CA ARG A 20 6.92 11.14 11.81
C ARG A 20 8.06 10.29 12.35
N VAL A 21 9.30 10.77 12.30
CA VAL A 21 10.48 10.01 12.75
C VAL A 21 10.38 9.56 14.21
N GLU A 22 9.79 10.38 15.09
CA GLU A 22 9.58 10.01 16.49
C GLU A 22 8.60 8.83 16.60
N TYR A 23 7.51 8.88 15.84
CA TYR A 23 6.52 7.80 15.78
C TYR A 23 7.10 6.54 15.11
N LEU A 24 7.98 6.67 14.10
CA LEU A 24 8.73 5.53 13.55
C LEU A 24 9.56 4.81 14.62
N HIS A 25 10.24 5.54 15.51
CA HIS A 25 10.99 4.91 16.59
C HIS A 25 10.06 4.15 17.56
N GLU A 26 8.91 4.71 17.91
CA GLU A 26 7.92 4.00 18.75
C GLU A 26 7.39 2.72 18.06
N LEU A 27 7.15 2.79 16.75
CA LEU A 27 6.75 1.63 15.93
C LEU A 27 7.85 0.56 15.90
N ILE A 28 9.10 0.94 15.65
CA ILE A 28 10.25 0.01 15.61
C ILE A 28 10.44 -0.68 16.97
N GLU A 29 10.30 0.05 18.08
CA GLU A 29 10.33 -0.52 19.42
C GLU A 29 9.22 -1.56 19.59
N LEU A 30 8.00 -1.25 19.14
CA LEU A 30 6.87 -2.19 19.20
C LEU A 30 7.13 -3.43 18.33
N PHE A 31 7.59 -3.26 17.09
CA PHE A 31 7.84 -4.36 16.15
C PHE A 31 8.91 -5.31 16.67
N SER A 32 10.03 -4.77 17.17
CA SER A 32 11.09 -5.56 17.81
C SER A 32 10.56 -6.36 19.00
N ARG A 33 9.78 -5.70 19.87
CA ARG A 33 9.15 -6.36 21.03
C ARG A 33 8.17 -7.47 20.61
N LEU A 34 7.48 -7.31 19.47
CA LEU A 34 6.57 -8.32 18.90
C LEU A 34 7.31 -9.46 18.18
N GLY A 35 8.63 -9.37 18.02
CA GLY A 35 9.48 -10.42 17.45
C GLY A 35 9.75 -10.31 15.95
N ALA A 36 9.66 -9.11 15.38
CA ALA A 36 10.12 -8.85 14.02
C ALA A 36 11.67 -8.90 13.92
N ASP A 37 12.19 -9.46 12.83
CA ASP A 37 13.63 -9.57 12.56
C ASP A 37 14.16 -8.35 11.77
N GLY A 38 13.28 -7.59 11.12
CA GLY A 38 13.68 -6.48 10.26
C GLY A 38 12.50 -5.70 9.69
N LEU A 39 12.84 -4.68 8.89
CA LEU A 39 11.92 -3.83 8.14
C LEU A 39 12.16 -4.03 6.65
N LEU A 40 11.08 -4.10 5.87
CA LEU A 40 11.10 -3.86 4.43
C LEU A 40 10.54 -2.45 4.23
N VAL A 41 11.30 -1.51 3.69
CA VAL A 41 10.91 -0.09 3.67
C VAL A 41 10.78 0.40 2.23
N GLU A 42 9.56 0.72 1.81
CA GLU A 42 9.25 1.34 0.52
C GLU A 42 9.11 2.86 0.72
N TYR A 43 10.11 3.61 0.24
CA TYR A 43 10.18 5.06 0.46
C TYR A 43 9.44 5.88 -0.60
N GLU A 44 9.56 5.48 -1.87
CA GLU A 44 9.08 6.23 -3.05
C GLU A 44 9.37 7.75 -2.96
N ASP A 45 8.35 8.61 -3.01
CA ASP A 45 8.50 10.08 -2.98
C ASP A 45 8.79 10.66 -1.58
N MET A 46 8.87 9.83 -0.55
CA MET A 46 9.31 10.24 0.79
C MET A 46 10.81 10.07 1.00
N PHE A 47 11.55 9.52 0.03
CA PHE A 47 13.02 9.47 0.09
C PHE A 47 13.64 10.86 -0.19
N PRO A 48 14.70 11.28 0.53
CA PRO A 48 15.42 12.54 0.26
C PRO A 48 16.28 12.47 -1.01
N TYR A 49 15.66 12.29 -2.18
CA TYR A 49 16.37 12.36 -3.45
C TYR A 49 17.00 13.75 -3.65
N ASP A 50 18.23 13.81 -4.14
CA ASP A 50 18.92 15.07 -4.38
C ASP A 50 19.30 15.25 -5.86
N GLY A 51 19.81 16.44 -6.21
CA GLY A 51 20.21 16.79 -7.57
C GLY A 51 19.02 16.80 -8.53
N GLU A 52 19.17 16.14 -9.68
CA GLU A 52 18.12 16.04 -10.70
C GLU A 52 16.90 15.25 -10.19
N LEU A 53 17.11 14.30 -9.27
CA LEU A 53 16.04 13.49 -8.70
C LEU A 53 15.27 14.19 -7.58
N LYS A 54 15.69 15.39 -7.14
CA LYS A 54 14.96 16.16 -6.13
C LYS A 54 13.50 16.42 -6.52
N LEU A 55 13.21 16.49 -7.82
CA LEU A 55 11.85 16.67 -8.32
C LEU A 55 10.91 15.51 -7.95
N LEU A 56 11.45 14.32 -7.66
CA LEU A 56 10.69 13.13 -7.29
C LEU A 56 10.12 13.18 -5.87
N GLN A 57 10.64 14.09 -5.02
CA GLN A 57 10.16 14.23 -3.66
C GLN A 57 8.70 14.69 -3.64
N ALA A 58 7.96 14.25 -2.62
CA ALA A 58 6.60 14.69 -2.39
C ALA A 58 6.52 16.21 -2.21
N THR A 59 5.48 16.80 -2.80
CA THR A 59 5.24 18.26 -2.71
C THR A 59 4.18 18.62 -1.68
N ALA A 60 3.31 17.67 -1.32
CA ALA A 60 2.23 17.90 -0.35
C ALA A 60 2.77 18.01 1.09
N GLN A 61 3.89 17.36 1.37
CA GLN A 61 4.59 17.41 2.65
C GLN A 61 6.08 17.11 2.43
N PRO A 62 6.96 17.51 3.36
CA PRO A 62 8.38 17.22 3.25
C PRO A 62 8.65 15.70 3.22
N ALA A 63 9.51 15.27 2.29
CA ALA A 63 10.17 13.97 2.37
C ALA A 63 11.04 13.90 3.65
N TYR A 64 11.39 12.69 4.09
CA TYR A 64 12.33 12.54 5.20
C TYR A 64 13.66 13.19 4.86
N SER A 65 14.30 13.82 5.83
CA SER A 65 15.70 14.24 5.73
C SER A 65 16.66 13.05 5.72
N ARG A 66 17.89 13.30 5.28
CA ARG A 66 18.95 12.28 5.29
C ARG A 66 19.23 11.79 6.72
N GLU A 67 19.20 12.72 7.67
CA GLU A 67 19.40 12.49 9.09
C GLU A 67 18.29 11.60 9.68
N GLU A 68 17.03 11.81 9.28
CA GLU A 68 15.90 10.97 9.72
C GLU A 68 16.01 9.55 9.16
N VAL A 69 16.40 9.38 7.89
CA VAL A 69 16.61 8.04 7.30
C VAL A 69 17.75 7.30 8.01
N LEU A 70 18.83 7.99 8.36
CA LEU A 70 19.93 7.40 9.12
C LEU A 70 19.52 7.08 10.56
N SER A 71 18.80 7.99 11.23
CA SER A 71 18.29 7.79 12.59
C SER A 71 17.38 6.57 12.69
N MET A 72 16.46 6.39 11.74
CA MET A 72 15.57 5.24 11.68
C MET A 72 16.37 3.92 11.59
N GLN A 73 17.41 3.89 10.75
CA GLN A 73 18.27 2.71 10.59
C GLN A 73 19.11 2.42 11.82
N GLU A 74 19.71 3.45 12.43
CA GLU A 74 20.47 3.30 13.68
C GLU A 74 19.58 2.78 14.82
N PHE A 75 18.36 3.31 14.93
CA PHE A 75 17.40 2.87 15.93
C PHE A 75 16.96 1.42 15.69
N ALA A 76 16.58 1.05 14.46
CA ALA A 76 16.27 -0.35 14.10
C ALA A 76 17.43 -1.30 14.43
N LYS A 77 18.66 -0.93 14.07
CA LYS A 77 19.86 -1.71 14.39
C LYS A 77 20.08 -1.87 15.89
N SER A 78 19.82 -0.83 16.69
CA SER A 78 19.90 -0.90 18.16
C SER A 78 18.91 -1.91 18.76
N LYS A 79 17.82 -2.20 18.04
CA LYS A 79 16.80 -3.19 18.37
C LYS A 79 17.04 -4.57 17.73
N GLY A 80 18.20 -4.76 17.10
CA GLY A 80 18.56 -6.01 16.42
C GLY A 80 17.80 -6.24 15.11
N MET A 81 17.14 -5.20 14.57
CA MET A 81 16.38 -5.28 13.32
C MET A 81 17.23 -4.78 12.15
N GLU A 82 17.20 -5.49 11.02
CA GLU A 82 17.76 -4.99 9.76
C GLU A 82 16.77 -4.10 9.01
N VAL A 83 17.26 -3.23 8.13
CA VAL A 83 16.43 -2.42 7.23
C VAL A 83 16.78 -2.79 5.79
N ILE A 84 15.79 -3.29 5.05
CA ILE A 84 15.89 -3.62 3.63
C ILE A 84 15.07 -2.58 2.86
N PRO A 85 15.70 -1.68 2.08
CA PRO A 85 14.98 -0.75 1.25
C PRO A 85 14.34 -1.48 0.05
N LEU A 86 13.14 -1.05 -0.31
CA LEU A 86 12.42 -1.41 -1.52
C LEU A 86 12.37 -0.18 -2.43
N VAL A 87 12.89 -0.34 -3.65
CA VAL A 87 12.89 0.69 -4.68
C VAL A 87 12.14 0.17 -5.89
N GLN A 88 11.12 0.89 -6.33
CA GLN A 88 10.39 0.54 -7.55
C GLN A 88 11.25 0.83 -8.79
N THR A 89 11.35 -0.16 -9.68
CA THR A 89 12.26 -0.10 -10.85
C THR A 89 11.58 -0.36 -12.20
N PHE A 90 10.26 -0.60 -12.21
CA PHE A 90 9.55 -0.90 -13.46
C PHE A 90 8.05 -0.55 -13.42
N GLY A 91 7.28 -1.23 -12.57
CA GLY A 91 5.93 -0.86 -12.18
C GLY A 91 5.93 0.10 -10.99
N HIS A 92 4.75 0.56 -10.58
CA HIS A 92 4.56 1.54 -9.50
C HIS A 92 5.43 2.80 -9.61
N MET A 93 5.70 3.22 -10.86
CA MET A 93 6.53 4.38 -11.16
C MET A 93 5.74 5.70 -11.18
N GLU A 94 4.51 5.75 -10.67
CA GLU A 94 3.65 6.95 -10.72
C GLU A 94 4.30 8.16 -10.07
N PHE A 95 5.00 7.96 -8.96
CA PHE A 95 5.73 9.03 -8.28
C PHE A 95 6.85 9.62 -9.12
N VAL A 96 7.39 8.86 -10.08
CA VAL A 96 8.41 9.30 -11.04
C VAL A 96 7.79 9.88 -12.29
N LEU A 97 6.91 9.11 -12.92
CA LEU A 97 6.43 9.40 -14.27
C LEU A 97 5.29 10.42 -14.27
N LYS A 98 4.75 10.84 -13.11
CA LYS A 98 3.84 12.00 -13.02
C LYS A 98 4.50 13.30 -13.48
N HIS A 99 5.82 13.43 -13.32
CA HIS A 99 6.55 14.66 -13.60
C HIS A 99 6.76 14.90 -15.09
N ARG A 100 6.38 16.10 -15.56
CA ARG A 100 6.43 16.49 -16.99
C ARG A 100 7.76 16.22 -17.70
N PRO A 101 8.94 16.49 -17.10
CA PRO A 101 10.22 16.18 -17.74
C PRO A 101 10.44 14.68 -18.01
N LEU A 102 9.75 13.80 -17.28
CA LEU A 102 9.95 12.35 -17.33
C LEU A 102 8.84 11.61 -18.11
N TRP A 103 7.89 12.33 -18.71
CA TRP A 103 6.79 11.70 -19.48
C TRP A 103 7.27 10.86 -20.66
N GLY A 104 8.41 11.21 -21.26
CA GLY A 104 9.01 10.44 -22.36
C GLY A 104 9.54 9.06 -21.94
N LEU A 105 9.59 8.78 -20.63
CA LEU A 105 10.02 7.49 -20.09
C LEU A 105 8.87 6.52 -19.84
N ARG A 106 7.62 6.90 -20.10
CA ARG A 106 6.45 6.02 -19.93
C ARG A 106 6.37 4.99 -21.05
N GLU A 107 6.02 3.76 -20.70
CA GLU A 107 5.70 2.71 -21.67
C GLU A 107 4.52 3.10 -22.56
N LEU A 108 3.46 3.61 -21.93
CA LEU A 108 2.25 4.07 -22.60
C LEU A 108 1.90 5.47 -22.09
N ALA A 109 1.78 6.44 -22.99
CA ALA A 109 1.63 7.86 -22.65
C ALA A 109 0.56 8.19 -21.57
N PRO A 110 -0.69 7.66 -21.63
CA PRO A 110 -1.69 7.88 -20.58
C PRO A 110 -1.42 7.12 -19.27
N CYS A 111 -0.55 6.11 -19.26
CA CYS A 111 -0.23 5.32 -18.07
C CYS A 111 0.98 5.92 -17.35
N VAL A 112 0.82 6.20 -16.06
CA VAL A 112 1.87 6.77 -15.21
C VAL A 112 2.63 5.73 -14.40
N GLY A 113 2.21 4.46 -14.38
CA GLY A 113 2.81 3.44 -13.52
C GLY A 113 3.95 2.64 -14.14
N THR A 114 4.08 2.62 -15.47
CA THR A 114 4.99 1.70 -16.17
C THR A 114 6.09 2.43 -16.93
N LEU A 115 7.34 2.11 -16.60
CA LEU A 115 8.52 2.58 -17.31
C LEU A 115 8.64 1.91 -18.70
N ASN A 116 9.06 2.65 -19.70
CA ASN A 116 9.38 2.12 -21.03
C ASN A 116 10.66 1.25 -20.94
N PRO A 117 10.59 -0.07 -21.23
CA PRO A 117 11.71 -0.98 -21.12
C PRO A 117 12.80 -0.75 -22.18
N HIS A 118 12.52 0.03 -23.22
CA HIS A 118 13.47 0.37 -24.28
C HIS A 118 14.27 1.65 -24.01
N SER A 119 13.92 2.41 -22.95
CA SER A 119 14.56 3.68 -22.66
C SER A 119 15.85 3.50 -21.86
N GLU A 120 16.99 3.78 -22.50
CA GLU A 120 18.28 3.88 -21.80
C GLU A 120 18.28 4.99 -20.74
N ASP A 121 17.55 6.07 -20.98
CA ASP A 121 17.38 7.17 -20.03
C ASP A 121 16.57 6.70 -18.81
N GLY A 122 15.57 5.85 -19.03
CA GLY A 122 14.80 5.19 -17.96
C GLY A 122 15.68 4.30 -17.10
N VAL A 123 16.56 3.50 -17.72
CA VAL A 123 17.54 2.69 -16.97
C VAL A 123 18.50 3.56 -16.18
N ARG A 124 19.04 4.64 -16.75
CA ARG A 124 19.93 5.56 -16.02
C ARG A 124 19.22 6.20 -14.82
N LEU A 125 17.98 6.61 -14.98
CA LEU A 125 17.16 7.16 -13.89
C LEU A 125 16.99 6.13 -12.76
N VAL A 126 16.63 4.89 -13.10
CA VAL A 126 16.46 3.80 -12.12
C VAL A 126 17.76 3.51 -11.38
N LEU A 127 18.89 3.43 -12.09
CA LEU A 127 20.19 3.19 -11.45
C LEU A 127 20.61 4.34 -10.54
N GLU A 128 20.28 5.58 -10.88
CA GLU A 128 20.54 6.74 -10.02
C GLU A 128 19.66 6.73 -8.76
N MET A 129 18.37 6.35 -8.87
CA MET A 129 17.52 6.14 -7.69
C MET A 129 18.10 5.07 -6.75
N LEU A 130 18.48 3.91 -7.30
CA LEU A 130 19.09 2.82 -6.55
C LEU A 130 20.41 3.26 -5.89
N ARG A 131 21.26 4.01 -6.59
CA ARG A 131 22.52 4.54 -6.05
C ARG A 131 22.27 5.42 -4.84
N GLN A 132 21.36 6.39 -4.92
CA GLN A 132 21.08 7.30 -3.81
C GLN A 132 20.53 6.54 -2.59
N VAL A 133 19.64 5.56 -2.81
CA VAL A 133 19.09 4.73 -1.73
C VAL A 133 20.18 3.87 -1.07
N VAL A 134 20.99 3.16 -1.86
CA VAL A 134 22.07 2.30 -1.33
C VAL A 134 23.11 3.11 -0.57
N GLU A 135 23.48 4.29 -1.06
CA GLU A 135 24.44 5.17 -0.37
C GLU A 135 23.92 5.69 0.98
N LEU A 136 22.60 5.85 1.13
CA LEU A 136 21.98 6.26 2.39
C LEU A 136 21.69 5.07 3.32
N HIS A 137 22.04 3.84 2.93
CA HIS A 137 21.92 2.62 3.75
C HIS A 137 23.29 2.00 4.02
N PRO A 138 24.09 2.55 4.97
CA PRO A 138 25.45 2.07 5.23
C PRO A 138 25.46 0.63 5.73
N GLY A 139 26.21 -0.24 5.04
CA GLY A 139 26.32 -1.66 5.37
C GLY A 139 25.17 -2.52 4.81
N LEU A 140 24.41 -2.02 3.85
CA LEU A 140 23.35 -2.76 3.18
C LEU A 140 23.87 -4.01 2.46
N ASN A 141 23.22 -5.14 2.71
CA ASN A 141 23.53 -6.42 2.06
C ASN A 141 22.38 -6.99 1.22
N THR A 142 21.19 -6.41 1.34
CA THR A 142 19.98 -6.89 0.68
C THR A 142 19.17 -5.69 0.20
N LEU A 143 18.69 -5.74 -1.04
CA LEU A 143 17.91 -4.67 -1.67
C LEU A 143 16.71 -5.30 -2.38
N HIS A 144 15.51 -4.73 -2.22
CA HIS A 144 14.34 -5.13 -2.97
C HIS A 144 14.12 -4.17 -4.15
N ILE A 145 14.01 -4.68 -5.39
CA ILE A 145 13.91 -3.85 -6.60
C ILE A 145 12.48 -3.69 -7.14
N GLY A 146 11.49 -4.17 -6.40
CA GLY A 146 10.08 -4.08 -6.75
C GLY A 146 9.80 -4.90 -8.01
N ALA A 147 9.40 -4.20 -9.08
CA ALA A 147 9.14 -4.72 -10.43
C ALA A 147 7.87 -5.57 -10.55
N ASP A 148 6.90 -5.31 -9.69
CA ASP A 148 5.54 -5.83 -9.68
C ASP A 148 4.60 -5.08 -10.62
N GLU A 149 3.47 -5.72 -10.94
CA GLU A 149 2.26 -5.11 -11.51
C GLU A 149 2.48 -4.27 -12.79
N VAL A 150 3.36 -4.74 -13.68
CA VAL A 150 3.72 -4.06 -14.93
C VAL A 150 2.67 -4.32 -16.03
N TYR A 151 1.39 -4.06 -15.73
CA TYR A 151 0.24 -4.51 -16.52
C TYR A 151 0.15 -3.91 -17.94
N MET A 152 0.75 -2.73 -18.17
CA MET A 152 0.72 -2.06 -19.48
C MET A 152 1.93 -2.41 -20.37
N LEU A 153 2.78 -3.34 -19.94
CA LEU A 153 3.98 -3.72 -20.70
C LEU A 153 3.62 -4.32 -22.06
N GLY A 154 4.24 -3.80 -23.12
CA GLY A 154 3.96 -4.26 -24.49
C GLY A 154 2.99 -3.37 -25.25
N GLU A 155 2.33 -2.43 -24.58
CA GLU A 155 1.34 -1.54 -25.20
C GLU A 155 1.93 -0.28 -25.84
N GLY A 156 3.18 0.06 -25.50
CA GLY A 156 3.90 1.18 -26.10
C GLY A 156 4.24 0.96 -27.57
N GLU A 157 4.39 2.03 -28.36
CA GLU A 157 4.71 1.92 -29.80
C GLU A 157 6.03 1.17 -30.04
N GLN A 158 7.07 1.46 -29.25
CA GLN A 158 8.36 0.78 -29.35
C GLN A 158 8.24 -0.70 -28.99
N SER A 159 7.51 -1.02 -27.92
CA SER A 159 7.27 -2.40 -27.48
C SER A 159 6.45 -3.19 -28.50
N LYS A 160 5.40 -2.58 -29.09
CA LYS A 160 4.61 -3.18 -30.19
C LYS A 160 5.47 -3.48 -31.41
N LEU A 161 6.35 -2.56 -31.81
CA LEU A 161 7.30 -2.78 -32.90
C LEU A 161 8.31 -3.88 -32.56
N TRP A 162 8.77 -3.94 -31.31
CA TRP A 162 9.68 -4.97 -30.85
C TRP A 162 8.99 -6.35 -30.88
N LEU A 163 7.78 -6.47 -30.33
CA LEU A 163 6.98 -7.69 -30.27
C LEU A 163 6.55 -8.22 -31.64
N ALA A 164 6.49 -7.36 -32.67
CA ALA A 164 6.17 -7.79 -34.03
C ALA A 164 7.22 -8.73 -34.66
N SER A 165 8.42 -8.83 -34.09
CA SER A 165 9.43 -9.77 -34.61
C SER A 165 9.16 -11.20 -34.10
N PRO A 166 9.30 -12.25 -34.95
CA PRO A 166 9.00 -13.62 -34.56
C PRO A 166 9.78 -14.10 -33.31
N GLY A 167 9.10 -14.78 -32.40
CA GLY A 167 9.70 -15.39 -31.21
C GLY A 167 9.89 -14.44 -30.02
N ARG A 168 9.44 -13.18 -30.15
CA ARG A 168 9.44 -12.19 -29.07
C ARG A 168 8.15 -12.21 -28.28
N THR A 169 8.26 -12.08 -26.95
CA THR A 169 7.11 -12.09 -26.06
C THR A 169 7.21 -11.03 -24.96
N VAL A 170 6.09 -10.71 -24.32
CA VAL A 170 6.05 -9.73 -23.22
C VAL A 170 6.89 -10.22 -22.02
N GLU A 171 6.92 -11.53 -21.77
CA GLU A 171 7.76 -12.14 -20.75
C GLU A 171 9.25 -11.86 -21.00
N GLN A 172 9.68 -11.92 -22.26
CA GLN A 172 11.07 -11.60 -22.63
C GLN A 172 11.38 -10.11 -22.48
N LEU A 173 10.42 -9.22 -22.78
CA LEU A 173 10.58 -7.77 -22.48
C LEU A 173 10.80 -7.56 -20.99
N PHE A 174 9.93 -8.18 -20.17
CA PHE A 174 10.01 -8.07 -18.72
C PHE A 174 11.37 -8.55 -18.20
N LEU A 175 11.73 -9.78 -18.56
CA LEU A 175 12.97 -10.43 -18.15
C LEU A 175 14.22 -9.65 -18.62
N SER A 176 14.20 -9.08 -19.82
CA SER A 176 15.31 -8.28 -20.35
C SER A 176 15.56 -7.04 -19.48
N HIS A 177 14.51 -6.30 -19.10
CA HIS A 177 14.63 -5.11 -18.27
C HIS A 177 15.15 -5.45 -16.87
N VAL A 178 14.48 -6.36 -16.15
CA VAL A 178 14.88 -6.70 -14.76
C VAL A 178 16.25 -7.35 -14.69
N THR A 179 16.64 -8.15 -15.70
CA THR A 179 17.99 -8.72 -15.78
C THR A 179 19.04 -7.64 -16.00
N LYS A 180 18.75 -6.61 -16.80
CA LYS A 180 19.66 -5.48 -17.03
C LYS A 180 19.89 -4.70 -15.74
N ILE A 181 18.82 -4.39 -15.00
CA ILE A 181 18.92 -3.73 -13.69
C ILE A 181 19.69 -4.60 -12.69
N ALA A 182 19.35 -5.88 -12.56
CA ALA A 182 20.02 -6.79 -11.63
C ALA A 182 21.51 -6.96 -11.93
N LYS A 183 21.92 -7.03 -13.22
CA LYS A 183 23.33 -7.07 -13.61
C LYS A 183 24.07 -5.78 -13.23
N ALA A 184 23.50 -4.61 -13.51
CA ALA A 184 24.10 -3.34 -13.15
C ALA A 184 24.29 -3.18 -11.62
N ILE A 185 23.32 -3.64 -10.84
CA ILE A 185 23.44 -3.71 -9.37
C ILE A 185 24.60 -4.63 -8.97
N LYS A 186 24.71 -5.83 -9.56
CA LYS A 186 25.79 -6.78 -9.26
C LYS A 186 27.17 -6.31 -9.71
N GLU A 187 27.26 -5.54 -10.79
CA GLU A 187 28.50 -4.92 -11.24
C GLU A 187 28.99 -3.86 -10.25
N THR A 188 28.06 -3.06 -9.71
CA THR A 188 28.37 -1.97 -8.77
C THR A 188 28.57 -2.48 -7.34
N TRP A 189 27.72 -3.41 -6.90
CA TRP A 189 27.73 -4.01 -5.56
C TRP A 189 27.65 -5.54 -5.66
N PRO A 190 28.78 -6.22 -5.94
CA PRO A 190 28.79 -7.68 -6.17
C PRO A 190 28.25 -8.53 -5.02
N HIS A 191 28.34 -8.03 -3.79
CA HIS A 191 27.86 -8.68 -2.57
C HIS A 191 26.35 -8.54 -2.33
N MET A 192 25.68 -7.61 -3.02
CA MET A 192 24.28 -7.27 -2.78
C MET A 192 23.37 -8.43 -3.12
N THR A 193 22.53 -8.87 -2.18
CA THR A 193 21.40 -9.76 -2.44
C THR A 193 20.25 -8.94 -3.02
N ILE A 194 19.66 -9.40 -4.13
CA ILE A 194 18.58 -8.70 -4.81
C ILE A 194 17.30 -9.49 -4.61
N ILE A 195 16.27 -8.87 -4.04
CA ILE A 195 14.92 -9.43 -3.94
C ILE A 195 14.03 -8.73 -4.98
N MET A 196 13.10 -9.47 -5.57
CA MET A 196 12.16 -8.95 -6.57
C MET A 196 10.81 -9.64 -6.38
N TRP A 197 9.71 -8.91 -6.62
CA TRP A 197 8.38 -9.52 -6.61
C TRP A 197 8.23 -10.55 -7.74
N ASP A 198 7.42 -11.59 -7.52
CA ASP A 198 7.33 -12.75 -8.40
C ASP A 198 6.24 -12.66 -9.49
N ASP A 199 5.25 -11.78 -9.30
CA ASP A 199 3.94 -11.84 -9.97
C ASP A 199 4.04 -11.87 -11.49
N MET A 200 4.90 -11.03 -12.06
CA MET A 200 5.15 -10.98 -13.49
C MET A 200 5.78 -12.27 -14.06
N MET A 201 6.37 -13.13 -13.23
CA MET A 201 6.99 -14.40 -13.63
C MET A 201 6.07 -15.62 -13.49
N ARG A 202 4.88 -15.50 -12.89
CA ARG A 202 4.03 -16.65 -12.54
C ARG A 202 3.60 -17.50 -13.74
N GLY A 203 3.42 -16.88 -14.91
CA GLY A 203 3.06 -17.57 -16.15
C GLY A 203 4.24 -18.17 -16.92
N MET A 204 5.47 -17.91 -16.49
CA MET A 204 6.67 -18.31 -17.22
C MET A 204 7.06 -19.76 -16.88
N ASN A 205 7.51 -20.52 -17.88
CA ASN A 205 8.04 -21.85 -17.64
C ASN A 205 9.55 -21.81 -17.26
N LYS A 206 10.04 -22.92 -16.71
CA LYS A 206 11.43 -23.05 -16.24
C LYS A 206 12.49 -22.74 -17.31
N ASP A 207 12.22 -23.05 -18.57
CA ASP A 207 13.21 -22.92 -19.65
C ASP A 207 13.36 -21.45 -20.07
N ILE A 208 12.25 -20.70 -20.08
CA ILE A 208 12.23 -19.24 -20.25
C ILE A 208 13.03 -18.57 -19.13
N LEU A 209 12.77 -18.95 -17.87
CA LEU A 209 13.49 -18.40 -16.73
C LEU A 209 14.99 -18.73 -16.77
N LYS A 210 15.37 -19.97 -17.07
CA LYS A 210 16.80 -20.35 -17.24
C LYS A 210 17.49 -19.59 -18.36
N GLY A 211 16.80 -19.39 -19.48
CA GLY A 211 17.33 -18.68 -20.64
C GLY A 211 17.45 -17.16 -20.45
N SER A 212 16.76 -16.59 -19.45
CA SER A 212 16.70 -15.14 -19.23
C SER A 212 18.03 -14.51 -18.76
N GLY A 213 18.88 -15.30 -18.11
CA GLY A 213 20.05 -14.78 -17.39
C GLY A 213 19.74 -14.09 -16.05
N LEU A 214 18.48 -14.13 -15.60
CA LEU A 214 18.05 -13.62 -14.29
C LEU A 214 18.37 -14.60 -13.14
N VAL A 215 18.37 -15.90 -13.45
CA VAL A 215 18.67 -16.97 -12.48
C VAL A 215 20.06 -16.75 -11.86
N GLY A 216 20.12 -16.76 -10.53
CA GLY A 216 21.34 -16.51 -9.76
C GLY A 216 21.63 -15.03 -9.48
N LEU A 217 20.88 -14.09 -10.10
CA LEU A 217 21.00 -12.67 -9.80
C LEU A 217 20.03 -12.21 -8.70
N VAL A 218 18.81 -12.76 -8.69
CA VAL A 218 17.70 -12.34 -7.82
C VAL A 218 17.11 -13.48 -7.00
N GLN A 219 16.44 -13.13 -5.91
CA GLN A 219 15.62 -13.98 -5.06
C GLN A 219 14.16 -13.55 -5.19
N PRO A 220 13.28 -14.36 -5.82
CA PRO A 220 11.85 -14.06 -5.89
C PRO A 220 11.19 -13.98 -4.51
N MET A 221 10.33 -12.97 -4.31
CA MET A 221 9.42 -12.84 -3.19
C MET A 221 7.98 -13.00 -3.67
N LEU A 222 7.32 -14.03 -3.17
CA LEU A 222 5.97 -14.38 -3.59
C LEU A 222 4.93 -13.73 -2.70
N TRP A 223 4.04 -12.93 -3.27
CA TRP A 223 2.98 -12.25 -2.52
C TRP A 223 1.59 -12.77 -2.88
N ASP A 224 0.78 -13.02 -1.86
CA ASP A 224 -0.64 -13.34 -2.01
C ASP A 224 -1.33 -13.04 -0.69
N TYR A 225 -2.34 -12.18 -0.75
CA TYR A 225 -3.03 -11.61 0.40
C TYR A 225 -4.44 -12.20 0.60
N THR A 226 -4.80 -13.21 -0.18
CA THR A 226 -6.11 -13.86 -0.11
C THR A 226 -6.22 -14.78 1.12
N THR A 227 -7.41 -14.90 1.68
CA THR A 227 -7.68 -15.81 2.81
C THR A 227 -7.79 -17.27 2.37
N ASP A 228 -8.13 -17.46 1.09
CA ASP A 228 -8.31 -18.74 0.40
C ASP A 228 -7.14 -19.07 -0.55
N LEU A 229 -5.94 -18.56 -0.25
CA LEU A 229 -4.72 -18.89 -0.98
C LEU A 229 -4.65 -20.40 -1.29
N ASP A 230 -4.45 -20.71 -2.56
CA ASP A 230 -4.26 -22.07 -3.04
C ASP A 230 -2.84 -22.54 -2.68
N VAL A 231 -2.76 -23.33 -1.61
CA VAL A 231 -1.50 -23.86 -1.07
C VAL A 231 -0.77 -24.73 -2.10
N ASP A 232 -1.48 -25.61 -2.80
CA ASP A 232 -0.86 -26.55 -3.74
C ASP A 232 -0.32 -25.84 -4.98
N LYS A 233 -1.08 -24.86 -5.50
CA LYS A 233 -0.63 -24.01 -6.60
C LYS A 233 0.57 -23.16 -6.21
N THR A 234 0.56 -22.59 -5.00
CA THR A 234 1.68 -21.78 -4.49
C THR A 234 2.94 -22.62 -4.30
N VAL A 235 2.81 -23.83 -3.74
CA VAL A 235 3.94 -24.78 -3.63
C VAL A 235 4.48 -25.16 -5.00
N SER A 236 3.60 -25.47 -5.96
CA SER A 236 4.00 -25.82 -7.33
C SER A 236 4.77 -24.68 -8.01
N LEU A 237 4.39 -23.43 -7.75
CA LEU A 237 5.07 -22.24 -8.26
C LEU A 237 6.47 -22.08 -7.65
N LEU A 238 6.61 -22.24 -6.33
CA LEU A 238 7.90 -22.21 -5.64
C LEU A 238 8.84 -23.33 -6.14
N GLU A 239 8.30 -24.53 -6.37
CA GLU A 239 9.04 -25.65 -6.97
C GLU A 239 9.46 -25.37 -8.41
N MET A 240 8.63 -24.68 -9.20
CA MET A 240 8.96 -24.24 -10.55
C MET A 240 10.18 -23.31 -10.53
N TYR A 241 10.18 -22.28 -9.66
CA TYR A 241 11.34 -21.39 -9.49
C TYR A 241 12.59 -22.13 -9.03
N CYS A 242 12.45 -23.05 -8.06
CA CYS A 242 13.55 -23.89 -7.62
C CYS A 242 14.11 -24.74 -8.77
N SER A 243 13.25 -25.33 -9.61
CA SER A 243 13.65 -26.12 -10.79
C SER A 243 14.32 -25.28 -11.88
N ALA A 244 14.00 -23.98 -11.94
CA ALA A 244 14.65 -22.98 -12.78
C ALA A 244 16.06 -22.60 -12.26
N GLY A 245 16.39 -22.92 -11.00
CA GLY A 245 17.67 -22.62 -10.37
C GLY A 245 17.60 -21.48 -9.33
N MET A 246 16.40 -21.02 -8.98
CA MET A 246 16.16 -20.04 -7.92
C MET A 246 15.68 -20.76 -6.66
N SER A 247 16.61 -21.28 -5.85
CA SER A 247 16.29 -22.02 -4.62
C SER A 247 16.08 -21.13 -3.39
N GLU A 248 16.53 -19.88 -3.45
CA GLU A 248 16.45 -18.90 -2.37
C GLU A 248 15.22 -18.01 -2.59
N LEU A 249 14.15 -18.28 -1.84
CA LEU A 249 12.82 -17.69 -2.07
C LEU A 249 12.31 -16.98 -0.81
N TRP A 250 11.40 -16.04 -1.00
CA TRP A 250 10.72 -15.31 0.06
C TRP A 250 9.19 -15.40 -0.10
N ALA A 251 8.49 -15.22 1.00
CA ALA A 251 7.03 -15.07 1.01
C ALA A 251 6.63 -13.64 1.41
N ALA A 252 5.43 -13.23 1.07
CA ALA A 252 4.82 -12.00 1.52
C ALA A 252 3.31 -12.19 1.79
N SER A 253 2.95 -11.97 3.06
CA SER A 253 1.57 -11.88 3.54
C SER A 253 1.20 -10.42 3.73
N SER A 254 -0.01 -10.11 4.21
CA SER A 254 -0.39 -8.75 4.58
C SER A 254 -1.01 -8.67 5.98
N PHE A 255 -0.81 -7.54 6.65
CA PHE A 255 -1.48 -7.20 7.92
C PHE A 255 -2.44 -6.01 7.79
N LYS A 256 -2.36 -5.26 6.69
CA LYS A 256 -3.26 -4.15 6.32
C LYS A 256 -3.15 -3.82 4.83
N GLY A 257 -4.11 -3.06 4.31
CA GLY A 257 -4.02 -2.38 3.01
C GLY A 257 -4.19 -3.31 1.82
N SER A 258 -4.79 -4.48 2.02
CA SER A 258 -5.02 -5.49 0.98
C SER A 258 -6.44 -6.07 1.02
N THR A 259 -7.36 -5.34 1.67
CA THR A 259 -8.78 -5.73 1.76
C THR A 259 -9.57 -5.12 0.62
N SER A 260 -9.62 -3.79 0.55
CA SER A 260 -10.08 -3.02 -0.60
C SER A 260 -9.36 -1.67 -0.65
N VAL A 261 -9.43 -1.00 -1.81
CA VAL A 261 -8.73 0.27 -2.05
C VAL A 261 -9.13 1.42 -1.10
N TYR A 262 -10.29 1.32 -0.44
CA TYR A 262 -10.85 2.35 0.43
C TYR A 262 -11.11 1.85 1.86
N THR A 263 -10.66 0.64 2.22
CA THR A 263 -10.86 0.11 3.58
C THR A 263 -10.23 1.05 4.61
N CYS A 264 -11.02 1.47 5.59
CA CYS A 264 -10.57 2.34 6.69
C CYS A 264 -10.15 1.53 7.92
N VAL A 265 -10.98 0.56 8.32
CA VAL A 265 -10.77 -0.29 9.50
C VAL A 265 -10.28 -1.67 9.06
N THR A 266 -9.15 -2.11 9.62
CA THR A 266 -8.50 -3.38 9.29
C THR A 266 -9.23 -4.57 9.86
N SER A 267 -9.47 -5.60 9.05
CA SER A 267 -9.97 -6.90 9.54
C SER A 267 -8.81 -7.79 10.00
N THR A 268 -8.64 -7.96 11.31
CA THR A 268 -7.53 -8.76 11.86
C THR A 268 -7.68 -10.23 11.50
N GLN A 269 -8.89 -10.78 11.62
CA GLN A 269 -9.18 -12.15 11.23
C GLN A 269 -8.73 -12.48 9.80
N ARG A 270 -9.07 -11.61 8.83
CA ARG A 270 -8.69 -11.79 7.42
C ARG A 270 -7.18 -11.97 7.26
N HIS A 271 -6.40 -11.09 7.89
CA HIS A 271 -4.95 -11.13 7.78
C HIS A 271 -4.36 -12.34 8.51
N VAL A 272 -4.89 -12.73 9.67
CA VAL A 272 -4.48 -13.95 10.38
C VAL A 272 -4.75 -15.20 9.53
N GLU A 273 -5.90 -15.28 8.86
CA GLU A 273 -6.22 -16.39 7.94
C GLU A 273 -5.23 -16.49 6.79
N ASN A 274 -4.83 -15.36 6.17
CA ASN A 274 -3.79 -15.32 5.15
C ASN A 274 -2.45 -15.88 5.67
N HIS A 275 -2.02 -15.48 6.87
CA HIS A 275 -0.80 -16.00 7.50
C HIS A 275 -0.85 -17.51 7.78
N LEU A 276 -2.01 -18.03 8.17
CA LEU A 276 -2.22 -19.47 8.35
C LEU A 276 -2.07 -20.25 7.04
N GLN A 277 -2.49 -19.69 5.90
CA GLN A 277 -2.25 -20.33 4.60
C GLN A 277 -0.76 -20.34 4.24
N TRP A 278 -0.05 -19.22 4.46
CA TRP A 278 1.41 -19.16 4.25
C TRP A 278 2.18 -20.15 5.14
N LEU A 279 1.73 -20.38 6.36
CA LEU A 279 2.28 -21.43 7.23
C LEU A 279 2.08 -22.83 6.65
N LYS A 280 0.93 -23.11 6.03
CA LYS A 280 0.69 -24.38 5.32
C LYS A 280 1.56 -24.50 4.08
N VAL A 281 1.73 -23.43 3.29
CA VAL A 281 2.68 -23.41 2.16
C VAL A 281 4.07 -23.80 2.65
N ALA A 282 4.59 -23.10 3.66
CA ALA A 282 5.91 -23.40 4.22
C ALA A 282 6.04 -24.83 4.75
N ALA A 283 4.96 -25.41 5.30
CA ALA A 283 4.91 -26.79 5.76
C ALA A 283 5.05 -27.82 4.63
N SER A 284 4.54 -27.48 3.45
CA SER A 284 4.45 -28.36 2.30
C SER A 284 5.66 -28.25 1.35
N LEU A 285 6.58 -27.32 1.58
CA LEU A 285 7.75 -27.14 0.71
C LEU A 285 8.75 -28.30 0.83
N SER A 286 9.34 -28.66 -0.30
CA SER A 286 10.46 -29.59 -0.34
C SER A 286 11.71 -28.98 0.30
N ALA A 287 12.58 -29.84 0.84
CA ALA A 287 13.84 -29.42 1.47
C ALA A 287 14.85 -28.76 0.50
N ALA A 288 14.59 -28.80 -0.82
CA ALA A 288 15.41 -28.12 -1.82
C ALA A 288 15.17 -26.61 -1.86
N ILE A 289 14.01 -26.15 -1.38
CA ILE A 289 13.65 -24.74 -1.33
C ILE A 289 14.11 -24.15 -0.01
N ASN A 290 14.90 -23.08 -0.08
CA ASN A 290 15.33 -22.31 1.08
C ASN A 290 14.46 -21.08 1.22
N LEU A 291 13.40 -21.18 2.02
CA LEU A 291 12.52 -20.05 2.32
C LEU A 291 13.22 -19.11 3.32
N LYS A 292 13.80 -18.02 2.81
CA LYS A 292 14.61 -17.08 3.60
C LYS A 292 13.83 -16.32 4.65
N GLY A 293 12.55 -16.09 4.42
CA GLY A 293 11.70 -15.35 5.33
C GLY A 293 10.35 -14.99 4.71
N ILE A 294 9.59 -14.21 5.45
CA ILE A 294 8.30 -13.64 5.07
C ILE A 294 8.27 -12.15 5.38
N ALA A 295 7.81 -11.34 4.42
CA ALA A 295 7.45 -9.95 4.65
C ALA A 295 5.97 -9.84 4.97
N ILE A 296 5.64 -9.13 6.05
CA ILE A 296 4.26 -8.88 6.48
C ILE A 296 3.90 -7.49 5.97
N THR A 297 3.24 -7.45 4.81
CA THR A 297 3.00 -6.23 4.04
C THR A 297 1.92 -5.35 4.65
N GLY A 298 2.17 -4.04 4.67
CA GLY A 298 1.18 -3.05 5.11
C GLY A 298 1.15 -1.84 4.18
N TRP A 299 0.34 -1.94 3.14
CA TRP A 299 0.19 -0.92 2.09
C TRP A 299 -0.59 0.29 2.60
N GLN A 300 -0.16 1.51 2.25
CA GLN A 300 -0.88 2.75 2.61
C GLN A 300 -1.94 3.10 1.57
N ARG A 301 -1.74 2.66 0.33
CA ARG A 301 -2.63 2.82 -0.82
C ARG A 301 -2.12 1.94 -1.96
N TYR A 302 -2.97 1.70 -2.95
CA TYR A 302 -2.67 0.79 -4.06
C TYR A 302 -1.73 1.43 -5.09
N ASP A 303 -1.89 2.73 -5.33
CA ASP A 303 -1.04 3.54 -6.19
C ASP A 303 -1.07 5.03 -5.75
N HIS A 304 -0.31 5.90 -6.41
CA HIS A 304 -0.27 7.35 -6.11
C HIS A 304 -1.57 8.12 -6.38
N LEU A 305 -2.49 7.52 -7.13
CA LEU A 305 -3.76 8.13 -7.55
C LEU A 305 -4.92 7.68 -6.65
N SER A 306 -4.73 6.59 -5.89
CA SER A 306 -5.71 6.04 -4.96
C SER A 306 -5.69 6.72 -3.59
N VAL A 307 -6.81 6.56 -2.87
CA VAL A 307 -6.97 7.06 -1.50
C VAL A 307 -6.15 6.24 -0.52
N LEU A 308 -5.90 6.82 0.66
CA LEU A 308 -5.27 6.08 1.76
C LEU A 308 -6.21 4.99 2.28
N CYS A 309 -5.64 3.85 2.64
CA CYS A 309 -6.35 2.75 3.28
C CYS A 309 -5.64 2.34 4.57
N GLU A 310 -6.44 1.89 5.55
CA GLU A 310 -5.99 1.19 6.76
C GLU A 310 -4.72 1.79 7.39
N LEU A 311 -4.84 2.99 8.01
CA LEU A 311 -3.68 3.69 8.55
C LEU A 311 -2.94 2.88 9.62
N MET A 312 -1.62 3.10 9.73
CA MET A 312 -0.75 2.32 10.61
C MET A 312 -1.29 2.12 12.04
N PRO A 313 -1.73 3.16 12.80
CA PRO A 313 -2.20 2.96 14.17
C PRO A 313 -3.38 1.97 14.28
N VAL A 314 -4.35 2.05 13.35
CA VAL A 314 -5.54 1.19 13.31
C VAL A 314 -5.16 -0.26 13.04
N ALA A 315 -4.09 -0.48 12.28
CA ALA A 315 -3.62 -1.81 11.89
C ALA A 315 -2.67 -2.48 12.89
N LEU A 316 -2.24 -1.80 13.96
CA LEU A 316 -1.27 -2.38 14.91
C LEU A 316 -1.75 -3.65 15.65
N PRO A 317 -3.03 -3.78 16.06
CA PRO A 317 -3.55 -5.05 16.58
C PRO A 317 -3.46 -6.19 15.56
N SER A 318 -3.80 -5.91 14.29
CA SER A 318 -3.68 -6.87 13.18
C SER A 318 -2.23 -7.31 12.98
N LEU A 319 -1.28 -6.35 12.94
CA LEU A 319 0.15 -6.64 12.84
C LEU A 319 0.64 -7.56 13.97
N ALA A 320 0.26 -7.24 15.21
CA ALA A 320 0.66 -8.01 16.38
C ALA A 320 0.11 -9.44 16.32
N ALA A 321 -1.17 -9.61 15.97
CA ALA A 321 -1.79 -10.91 15.79
C ALA A 321 -1.11 -11.72 14.67
N CYS A 322 -0.80 -11.09 13.54
CA CYS A 322 -0.10 -11.71 12.41
C CYS A 322 1.32 -12.18 12.78
N LEU A 323 2.10 -11.33 13.46
CA LEU A 323 3.43 -11.68 13.96
C LEU A 323 3.38 -12.85 14.94
N GLN A 324 2.46 -12.82 15.91
CA GLN A 324 2.32 -13.93 16.87
C GLN A 324 1.87 -15.22 16.17
N THR A 325 1.03 -15.12 15.15
CA THR A 325 0.63 -16.28 14.32
C THR A 325 1.84 -16.92 13.66
N LEU A 326 2.75 -16.14 13.08
CA LEU A 326 3.99 -16.66 12.47
C LEU A 326 4.97 -17.24 13.49
N LEU A 327 5.07 -16.64 14.67
CA LEU A 327 5.99 -17.11 15.72
C LEU A 327 5.52 -18.42 16.37
N HIS A 328 4.22 -18.59 16.52
CA HIS A 328 3.63 -19.74 17.21
C HIS A 328 2.97 -20.77 16.27
N GLY A 329 2.94 -20.50 14.96
CA GLY A 329 2.28 -21.33 13.96
C GLY A 329 0.74 -21.29 14.01
N GLN A 330 0.16 -20.52 14.94
CA GLN A 330 -1.27 -20.31 15.09
C GLN A 330 -1.54 -19.11 16.02
N LEU A 331 -2.72 -18.50 15.91
CA LEU A 331 -3.20 -17.51 16.87
C LEU A 331 -3.97 -18.17 18.01
N SER A 332 -3.26 -18.81 18.94
CA SER A 332 -3.88 -19.43 20.13
C SER A 332 -4.45 -18.40 21.10
N ALA A 333 -5.34 -18.81 22.00
CA ALA A 333 -5.87 -17.93 23.06
C ALA A 333 -4.76 -17.34 23.94
N GLU A 334 -3.68 -18.09 24.20
CA GLU A 334 -2.51 -17.57 24.93
C GLU A 334 -1.78 -16.48 24.12
N ALA A 335 -1.61 -16.68 22.81
CA ALA A 335 -1.00 -15.69 21.93
C ALA A 335 -1.86 -14.42 21.83
N GLN A 336 -3.20 -14.57 21.71
CA GLN A 336 -4.14 -13.45 21.75
C GLN A 336 -4.03 -12.69 23.07
N SER A 337 -4.03 -13.39 24.20
CA SER A 337 -3.89 -12.77 25.53
C SER A 337 -2.60 -11.98 25.69
N LYS A 338 -1.49 -12.47 25.11
CA LYS A 338 -0.21 -11.74 25.13
C LYS A 338 -0.24 -10.49 24.26
N VAL A 339 -0.96 -10.52 23.14
CA VAL A 339 -1.14 -9.34 22.28
C VAL A 339 -2.00 -8.30 23.00
N THR A 340 -3.15 -8.71 23.55
CA THR A 340 -4.07 -7.81 24.23
C THR A 340 -3.45 -7.16 25.46
N GLU A 341 -2.74 -7.94 26.30
CA GLU A 341 -2.00 -7.41 27.46
C GLU A 341 -0.92 -6.41 27.03
N ARG A 342 -0.18 -6.72 25.96
CA ARG A 342 0.93 -5.88 25.48
C ARG A 342 0.47 -4.58 24.85
N LEU A 343 -0.63 -4.61 24.11
CA LEU A 343 -1.20 -3.44 23.45
C LEU A 343 -2.17 -2.68 24.38
N GLY A 344 -2.58 -3.26 25.50
CA GLY A 344 -3.57 -2.66 26.40
C GLY A 344 -4.96 -2.55 25.75
N ILE A 345 -5.37 -3.58 25.01
CA ILE A 345 -6.67 -3.63 24.30
C ILE A 345 -7.48 -4.85 24.75
N SER A 346 -8.81 -4.81 24.60
CA SER A 346 -9.71 -5.91 25.00
C SER A 346 -9.76 -7.04 23.96
N SER A 347 -9.56 -6.72 22.68
CA SER A 347 -9.63 -7.63 21.55
C SER A 347 -8.55 -7.29 20.53
N VAL A 348 -8.09 -8.29 19.80
CA VAL A 348 -7.22 -8.09 18.63
C VAL A 348 -8.00 -7.68 17.39
N GLU A 349 -9.31 -7.94 17.35
CA GLU A 349 -10.17 -7.51 16.25
C GLU A 349 -10.42 -6.00 16.35
N VAL A 350 -9.97 -5.28 15.33
CA VAL A 350 -9.96 -3.81 15.31
C VAL A 350 -11.38 -3.24 15.22
N GLU A 351 -12.30 -3.92 14.53
CA GLU A 351 -13.69 -3.48 14.38
C GLU A 351 -14.45 -3.38 15.70
N VAL A 352 -14.04 -4.16 16.71
CA VAL A 352 -14.64 -4.13 18.05
C VAL A 352 -13.81 -3.31 19.05
N MET A 353 -12.88 -2.49 18.56
CA MET A 353 -12.11 -1.60 19.42
C MET A 353 -13.03 -0.54 20.03
N GLU A 354 -13.25 -0.65 21.34
CA GLU A 354 -14.06 0.28 22.11
C GLU A 354 -13.21 1.40 22.72
N ARG A 355 -13.83 2.55 23.00
CA ARG A 355 -13.23 3.57 23.86
C ARG A 355 -13.01 2.98 25.25
N SER A 356 -11.74 2.87 25.64
CA SER A 356 -11.35 2.49 26.99
C SER A 356 -11.16 3.74 27.87
N GLU A 357 -11.49 3.66 29.16
CA GLU A 357 -11.11 4.70 30.14
C GLU A 357 -9.59 4.68 30.43
N VAL A 358 -8.93 3.57 30.09
CA VAL A 358 -7.48 3.39 30.20
C VAL A 358 -6.85 3.59 28.83
N ASP A 359 -5.85 4.46 28.73
CA ASP A 359 -5.09 4.68 27.50
C ASP A 359 -4.48 3.37 26.98
N SER A 360 -4.64 3.12 25.68
CA SER A 360 -3.99 2.03 24.98
C SER A 360 -2.45 2.12 25.11
N LEU A 361 -1.77 0.97 25.24
CA LEU A 361 -0.33 0.90 25.50
C LEU A 361 0.53 0.91 24.22
N PHE A 362 -0.12 1.07 23.06
CA PHE A 362 0.54 1.09 21.76
C PHE A 362 0.49 2.50 21.14
N PRO A 363 1.51 2.87 20.35
CA PRO A 363 1.65 4.23 19.89
C PRO A 363 0.57 4.54 18.84
N GLY A 364 -0.15 5.65 19.03
CA GLY A 364 -1.28 6.04 18.19
C GLY A 364 -2.62 5.37 18.54
N GLY A 365 -2.74 4.63 19.64
CA GLY A 365 -3.97 3.91 19.98
C GLY A 365 -5.21 4.79 20.17
N ARG A 366 -5.07 6.01 20.70
CA ARG A 366 -6.17 6.98 20.75
C ARG A 366 -6.72 7.34 19.36
N LEU A 367 -5.84 7.49 18.37
CA LEU A 367 -6.26 7.77 16.99
C LEU A 367 -6.96 6.55 16.39
N ALA A 368 -6.49 5.33 16.69
CA ALA A 368 -7.13 4.11 16.24
C ALA A 368 -8.58 3.99 16.75
N GLU A 369 -8.81 4.22 18.03
CA GLU A 369 -10.16 4.23 18.64
C GLU A 369 -11.09 5.24 17.96
N LEU A 370 -10.59 6.47 17.74
CA LEU A 370 -11.38 7.53 17.09
C LEU A 370 -11.73 7.19 15.63
N ILE A 371 -10.83 6.54 14.90
CA ILE A 371 -11.09 6.10 13.52
C ILE A 371 -12.15 5.00 13.50
N VAL A 372 -12.06 4.02 14.40
CA VAL A 372 -13.05 2.93 14.49
C VAL A 372 -14.44 3.48 14.84
N GLU A 373 -14.50 4.37 15.83
CA GLU A 373 -15.75 5.05 16.22
C GLU A 373 -16.33 5.89 15.08
N LEU A 374 -15.51 6.70 14.41
CA LEU A 374 -15.95 7.51 13.27
C LEU A 374 -16.43 6.61 12.12
N ASN A 375 -15.72 5.54 11.81
CA ASN A 375 -16.12 4.60 10.77
C ASN A 375 -17.45 3.92 11.11
N ALA A 376 -17.68 3.54 12.38
CA ALA A 376 -18.96 2.98 12.82
C ALA A 376 -20.11 4.00 12.67
N LEU A 377 -19.87 5.27 13.01
CA LEU A 377 -20.84 6.35 12.82
C LEU A 377 -21.17 6.56 11.34
N LEU A 378 -20.15 6.69 10.48
CA LEU A 378 -20.32 6.91 9.04
C LEU A 378 -21.03 5.74 8.33
N ASN A 379 -20.87 4.52 8.85
CA ASN A 379 -21.55 3.33 8.32
C ASN A 379 -22.87 2.99 9.04
N SER A 380 -23.35 3.87 9.92
CA SER A 380 -24.66 3.68 10.56
C SER A 380 -25.79 3.69 9.53
N GLU A 381 -26.85 2.93 9.80
CA GLU A 381 -28.03 2.86 8.94
C GLU A 381 -28.65 4.25 8.70
N ASP A 382 -28.54 5.17 9.67
CA ASP A 382 -29.02 6.54 9.57
C ASP A 382 -28.29 7.34 8.48
N ILE A 383 -26.96 7.18 8.37
CA ILE A 383 -26.14 7.86 7.36
C ILE A 383 -26.24 7.16 6.00
N GLN A 384 -26.20 5.83 5.96
CA GLN A 384 -26.39 5.08 4.71
C GLN A 384 -27.81 5.27 4.14
N GLY A 385 -28.80 5.44 5.01
CA GLY A 385 -30.16 5.82 4.66
C GLY A 385 -30.23 7.17 3.96
N PHE A 386 -29.42 8.15 4.39
CA PHE A 386 -29.28 9.45 3.73
C PHE A 386 -28.66 9.35 2.34
N GLU A 387 -27.59 8.57 2.18
CA GLU A 387 -26.91 8.40 0.87
C GLU A 387 -27.75 7.64 -0.15
N ASN A 388 -28.59 6.70 0.30
CA ASN A 388 -29.46 5.89 -0.55
C ASN A 388 -30.88 6.48 -0.71
N ASN A 389 -31.16 7.63 -0.09
CA ASN A 389 -32.45 8.30 -0.19
C ASN A 389 -32.60 8.97 -1.56
N MET A 390 -33.60 8.54 -2.34
CA MET A 390 -33.89 9.10 -3.67
C MET A 390 -34.23 10.59 -3.65
N PHE A 391 -34.71 11.14 -2.54
CA PHE A 391 -34.98 12.56 -2.39
C PHE A 391 -33.67 13.33 -2.20
N VAL A 392 -32.71 12.79 -1.44
CA VAL A 392 -31.36 13.36 -1.22
C VAL A 392 -30.53 13.36 -2.50
N ARG A 393 -30.52 12.25 -3.26
CA ARG A 393 -29.77 12.17 -4.52
C ARG A 393 -30.48 12.72 -5.74
N GLY A 394 -31.80 12.52 -5.84
CA GLY A 394 -32.56 12.78 -7.07
C GLY A 394 -33.27 14.13 -7.09
N TRP A 395 -33.51 14.73 -5.93
CA TRP A 395 -34.20 16.01 -5.87
C TRP A 395 -33.38 17.10 -5.16
N PHE A 396 -32.60 16.78 -4.12
CA PHE A 396 -31.80 17.76 -3.35
C PHE A 396 -30.44 18.14 -3.97
N THR A 397 -30.23 17.91 -5.28
CA THR A 397 -29.19 18.66 -6.00
C THR A 397 -29.60 20.13 -6.03
N ASP A 398 -28.73 21.04 -5.54
CA ASP A 398 -28.98 22.49 -5.34
C ASP A 398 -29.72 23.19 -6.48
N VAL A 399 -29.65 22.67 -7.70
CA VAL A 399 -30.20 23.26 -8.92
C VAL A 399 -31.70 22.99 -9.12
N SER A 400 -32.25 21.85 -8.70
CA SER A 400 -33.63 21.45 -9.10
C SER A 400 -34.72 22.27 -8.39
N TYR A 401 -34.66 22.37 -7.07
CA TYR A 401 -35.70 23.00 -6.26
C TYR A 401 -35.66 24.53 -6.30
N ILE A 402 -34.47 25.11 -6.34
CA ILE A 402 -34.30 26.56 -6.43
C ILE A 402 -34.89 27.05 -7.76
N THR A 403 -34.57 26.38 -8.87
CA THR A 403 -35.13 26.72 -10.19
C THR A 403 -36.65 26.52 -10.26
N GLN A 404 -37.21 25.51 -9.60
CA GLN A 404 -38.67 25.34 -9.55
C GLN A 404 -39.37 26.39 -8.66
N ALA A 405 -38.80 26.72 -7.50
CA ALA A 405 -39.34 27.75 -6.62
C ALA A 405 -39.29 29.15 -7.29
N GLU A 406 -38.21 29.45 -8.02
CA GLU A 406 -38.09 30.66 -8.82
C GLU A 406 -39.10 30.69 -9.97
N ALA A 407 -39.29 29.58 -10.69
CA ALA A 407 -40.30 29.50 -11.75
C ALA A 407 -41.73 29.69 -11.21
N VAL A 408 -42.05 29.11 -10.05
CA VAL A 408 -43.34 29.34 -9.37
C VAL A 408 -43.48 30.79 -8.95
N ARG A 409 -42.43 31.41 -8.38
CA ARG A 409 -42.43 32.84 -8.05
C ARG A 409 -42.71 33.70 -9.27
N GLU A 410 -42.04 33.44 -10.39
CA GLU A 410 -42.22 34.19 -11.64
C GLU A 410 -43.66 34.13 -12.16
N GLU A 411 -44.30 32.95 -12.11
CA GLU A 411 -45.71 32.82 -12.48
C GLU A 411 -46.64 33.46 -11.45
N MET A 412 -46.35 33.34 -10.15
CA MET A 412 -47.13 33.97 -9.09
C MET A 412 -47.13 35.50 -9.20
N VAL A 413 -45.99 36.11 -9.50
CA VAL A 413 -45.87 37.58 -9.64
C VAL A 413 -46.63 38.09 -10.88
N ARG A 414 -46.95 37.23 -11.85
CA ARG A 414 -47.83 37.60 -12.99
C ARG A 414 -49.31 37.63 -12.61
N LEU A 415 -49.70 36.91 -11.57
CA LEU A 415 -51.10 36.72 -11.16
C LEU A 415 -51.44 37.45 -9.85
N PHE A 416 -50.45 37.67 -9.00
CA PHE A 416 -50.58 38.24 -7.67
C PHE A 416 -49.53 39.33 -7.43
N PRO A 417 -49.78 40.28 -6.51
CA PRO A 417 -48.76 41.23 -6.07
C PRO A 417 -47.52 40.51 -5.52
N GLU A 418 -46.35 41.12 -5.70
CA GLU A 418 -45.07 40.53 -5.26
C GLU A 418 -45.04 40.20 -3.76
N SER A 419 -45.71 41.00 -2.93
CA SER A 419 -45.86 40.74 -1.50
C SER A 419 -46.55 39.40 -1.20
N THR A 420 -47.53 39.00 -2.02
CA THR A 420 -48.26 37.74 -1.87
C THR A 420 -47.43 36.55 -2.34
N ALA A 421 -46.65 36.70 -3.42
CA ALA A 421 -45.72 35.67 -3.86
C ALA A 421 -44.59 35.47 -2.83
N GLN A 422 -44.11 36.56 -2.23
CA GLN A 422 -43.10 36.54 -1.18
C GLN A 422 -43.61 35.86 0.09
N GLU A 423 -44.79 36.24 0.59
CA GLU A 423 -45.43 35.63 1.76
C GLU A 423 -45.66 34.13 1.55
N TRP A 424 -46.14 33.73 0.37
CA TRP A 424 -46.36 32.32 0.06
C TRP A 424 -45.06 31.49 0.07
N LEU A 425 -43.97 32.02 -0.51
CA LEU A 425 -42.66 31.38 -0.47
C LEU A 425 -42.11 31.29 0.96
N GLU A 426 -42.29 32.34 1.76
CA GLU A 426 -41.86 32.36 3.17
C GLU A 426 -42.61 31.35 4.04
N GLU A 427 -43.89 31.09 3.75
CA GLU A 427 -44.70 30.12 4.49
C GLU A 427 -44.54 28.68 4.01
N HIS A 428 -44.30 28.45 2.72
CA HIS A 428 -44.40 27.12 2.12
C HIS A 428 -43.07 26.57 1.57
N VAL A 429 -42.11 27.43 1.25
CA VAL A 429 -40.82 27.03 0.67
C VAL A 429 -39.68 27.23 1.67
N SER A 430 -39.58 28.40 2.29
CA SER A 430 -38.53 28.74 3.26
C SER A 430 -38.43 27.79 4.47
N PRO A 431 -39.54 27.29 5.08
CA PRO A 431 -39.44 26.42 6.26
C PRO A 431 -38.80 25.06 5.97
N VAL A 432 -38.81 24.64 4.70
CA VAL A 432 -38.17 23.40 4.24
C VAL A 432 -36.75 23.69 3.73
N MET A 433 -36.57 24.76 2.93
CA MET A 433 -35.29 25.05 2.29
C MET A 433 -34.22 25.59 3.23
N VAL A 434 -34.58 26.42 4.22
CA VAL A 434 -33.61 27.07 5.11
C VAL A 434 -32.87 26.06 6.02
N PRO A 435 -33.54 25.09 6.67
CA PRO A 435 -32.83 24.06 7.45
C PRO A 435 -31.89 23.20 6.61
N LEU A 436 -32.29 22.89 5.37
CA LEU A 436 -31.49 22.07 4.45
C LEU A 436 -30.23 22.81 4.00
N GLN A 437 -30.35 24.08 3.59
CA GLN A 437 -29.19 24.91 3.25
C GLN A 437 -28.22 25.02 4.42
N ARG A 438 -28.74 25.19 5.64
CA ARG A 438 -27.93 25.27 6.85
C ARG A 438 -27.16 23.97 7.11
N ILE A 439 -27.78 22.81 6.93
CA ILE A 439 -27.10 21.51 7.08
C ILE A 439 -25.99 21.37 6.02
N THR A 440 -26.25 21.73 4.77
CA THR A 440 -25.24 21.67 3.69
C THR A 440 -24.08 22.63 3.95
N GLU A 441 -24.34 23.84 4.40
CA GLU A 441 -23.32 24.82 4.78
C GLU A 441 -22.52 24.39 6.01
N GLU A 442 -23.16 23.83 7.04
CA GLU A 442 -22.50 23.27 8.22
C GLU A 442 -21.58 22.10 7.83
N ILE A 443 -22.01 21.20 6.93
CA ILE A 443 -21.17 20.12 6.39
C ILE A 443 -19.97 20.69 5.63
N ILE A 444 -20.18 21.67 4.75
CA ILE A 444 -19.10 22.32 3.99
C ILE A 444 -18.10 23.03 4.93
N ASN A 445 -18.60 23.66 5.99
CA ASN A 445 -17.76 24.33 6.98
C ASN A 445 -16.97 23.33 7.83
N CYS A 446 -17.58 22.22 8.27
CA CYS A 446 -16.87 21.13 8.95
C CYS A 446 -15.77 20.53 8.07
N VAL A 447 -16.04 20.32 6.77
CA VAL A 447 -15.04 19.83 5.81
C VAL A 447 -13.90 20.85 5.63
N LYS A 448 -14.19 22.15 5.62
CA LYS A 448 -13.17 23.22 5.57
C LYS A 448 -12.37 23.36 6.86
N GLU A 449 -12.94 23.05 8.01
CA GLU A 449 -12.21 23.04 9.29
C GLU A 449 -11.34 21.78 9.46
N MET A 450 -11.68 20.70 8.75
CA MET A 450 -10.90 19.45 8.72
C MET A 450 -9.71 19.46 7.75
N VAL A 451 -9.65 20.41 6.82
CA VAL A 451 -8.54 20.58 5.86
C VAL A 451 -7.85 21.93 6.13
N PRO A 452 -6.59 21.96 6.60
CA PRO A 452 -5.85 23.21 6.82
C PRO A 452 -5.71 24.08 5.57
#